data_AF-B1Z9E0-F1
#
_entry.id   AF-B1Z9E0-F1
#
_cell.length_a   1.000
_cell.length_b   1.000
_cell.length_c   1.000
_cell.angle_alpha   90.00
_cell.angle_beta   90.00
_cell.angle_gamma   90.00
#
_symmetry.space_group_name_H-M   'P 1'
#
loop_
_entity.id
_entity.type
_entity.pdbx_description
1 polymer ?
#
loop_
_entity_poly.entity_id
_entity_poly.type
_entity_poly.pdbx_seq_one_letter_code
_entity_poly.pdbx_strand_id
1 'polypeptide(L)' 'MSTDEITITDTVINDLLHATMPDGSPISTAVKIDAILAAAGIDTAPLAFRRILARGINQRRNKARTSQEVAHV' A
#
# COMPACT_ATOMS: atom_id res chain seq x y z
N MET A 1 -18.73 -13.75 0.90
CA MET A 1 -17.79 -12.64 1.17
C MET A 1 -18.61 -11.38 1.11
N SER A 2 -18.89 -10.80 2.28
CA SER A 2 -19.80 -9.65 2.38
C SER A 2 -19.08 -8.39 1.93
N THR A 3 -19.79 -7.52 1.23
CA THR A 3 -19.29 -6.26 0.65
C THR A 3 -18.51 -5.41 1.66
N ASP A 4 -18.89 -5.47 2.94
CA ASP A 4 -18.23 -4.78 4.05
C ASP A 4 -16.78 -5.23 4.28
N GLU A 5 -16.46 -6.52 4.13
CA GLU A 5 -15.09 -7.03 4.30
C GLU A 5 -14.14 -6.46 3.25
N ILE A 6 -14.64 -6.30 2.01
CA ILE A 6 -13.88 -5.76 0.88
C ILE A 6 -13.62 -4.27 1.10
N THR A 7 -14.63 -3.51 1.53
CA THR A 7 -14.49 -2.06 1.79
C THR A 7 -13.51 -1.77 2.93
N ILE A 8 -13.57 -2.52 4.03
CA ILE A 8 -12.62 -2.37 5.14
C ILE A 8 -11.19 -2.68 4.66
N THR A 9 -11.03 -3.72 3.85
CA THR A 9 -9.72 -4.11 3.30
C THR A 9 -9.14 -3.01 2.41
N ASP A 10 -9.93 -2.40 1.54
CA ASP A 10 -9.46 -1.33 0.65
C ASP A 10 -9.12 -0.03 1.38
N THR A 11 -9.89 0.35 2.42
CA THR A 11 -9.58 1.54 3.25
C THR A 11 -8.27 1.36 4.00
N VAL A 12 -8.07 0.21 4.67
CA VAL A 12 -6.83 -0.06 5.42
C VAL A 12 -5.62 -0.10 4.48
N ILE A 13 -5.76 -0.69 3.30
CA ILE A 13 -4.70 -0.68 2.28
C ILE A 13 -4.39 0.76 1.86
N ASN A 14 -5.40 1.60 1.64
CA ASN A 14 -5.20 2.98 1.23
C ASN A 14 -4.49 3.79 2.32
N ASP A 15 -4.91 3.66 3.57
CA ASP A 15 -4.28 4.33 4.72
C ASP A 15 -2.81 3.92 4.86
N LEU A 16 -2.51 2.63 4.68
CA LEU A 16 -1.14 2.12 4.75
C LEU A 16 -0.28 2.57 3.56
N LEU A 17 -0.87 2.67 2.37
CA LEU A 17 -0.21 3.22 1.18
C LEU A 17 0.14 4.70 1.34
N HIS A 18 -0.66 5.48 2.05
CA HIS A 18 -0.46 6.91 2.27
C HIS A 18 0.14 7.26 3.63
N ALA A 19 0.36 6.28 4.51
CA ALA A 19 0.96 6.49 5.81
C ALA A 19 2.35 7.17 5.70
N THR A 20 2.52 8.19 6.54
CA THR A 20 3.76 8.94 6.78
C THR A 20 4.24 8.69 8.21
N MET A 21 5.53 8.91 8.43
CA MET A 21 6.09 8.96 9.78
C MET A 21 5.49 10.14 10.57
N PRO A 22 5.59 10.17 11.91
CA PRO A 22 5.09 11.28 12.73
C PRO A 22 5.70 12.64 12.38
N ASP A 23 6.91 12.66 11.81
CA ASP A 23 7.60 13.86 11.32
C ASP A 23 7.15 14.29 9.90
N GLY A 24 6.16 13.61 9.32
CA GLY A 24 5.65 13.86 7.97
C GLY A 24 6.48 13.23 6.85
N SER A 25 7.60 12.57 7.16
CA SER A 25 8.42 11.93 6.13
C SER A 25 7.73 10.70 5.52
N PRO A 26 7.97 10.39 4.24
CA PRO A 26 7.35 9.25 3.60
C PRO A 26 7.92 7.93 4.14
N ILE A 27 7.04 7.01 4.55
CA ILE A 27 7.45 5.65 4.91
C ILE A 27 7.90 4.94 3.62
N SER A 28 9.07 4.31 3.69
CA SER A 28 9.64 3.58 2.55
C SER A 28 8.75 2.40 2.14
N THR A 29 8.76 2.06 0.85
CA THR A 29 7.99 0.93 0.32
C THR A 29 8.38 -0.39 1.00
N ALA A 30 9.64 -0.56 1.38
CA ALA A 30 10.11 -1.76 2.07
C ALA A 30 9.43 -1.92 3.45
N VAL A 31 9.37 -0.84 4.23
CA VAL A 31 8.72 -0.85 5.56
C VAL A 31 7.22 -1.10 5.42
N LYS A 32 6.57 -0.54 4.39
CA LYS A 32 5.15 -0.82 4.10
C LYS A 32 4.89 -2.30 3.80
N ILE A 33 5.77 -2.94 3.03
CA ILE A 33 5.67 -4.37 2.72
C ILE A 33 5.80 -5.20 3.99
N ASP A 34 6.80 -4.89 4.84
CA ASP A 34 7.01 -5.63 6.07
C ASP A 34 5.81 -5.48 7.03
N ALA A 35 5.21 -4.29 7.12
CA ALA A 35 3.99 -4.06 7.90
C ALA A 35 2.78 -4.86 7.37
N ILE A 36 2.59 -4.92 6.05
CA ILE A 36 1.51 -5.71 5.42
C ILE A 36 1.70 -7.20 5.72
N LEU A 37 2.93 -7.70 5.57
CA LEU A 37 3.25 -9.11 5.83
C LEU A 37 3.03 -9.45 7.31
N ALA A 38 3.50 -8.60 8.23
CA ALA A 38 3.28 -8.78 9.66
C ALA A 38 1.79 -8.76 10.04
N ALA A 39 1.00 -7.84 9.47
CA ALA A 39 -0.45 -7.79 9.70
C ALA A 39 -1.18 -9.02 9.15
N ALA A 40 -0.65 -9.65 8.10
CA ALA A 40 -1.16 -10.91 7.55
C ALA A 40 -0.66 -12.16 8.31
N GLY A 41 0.14 -12.00 9.37
CA GLY A 41 0.77 -13.12 10.09
C GLY A 41 1.83 -13.85 9.27
N ILE A 42 2.43 -13.19 8.28
CA ILE A 42 3.45 -13.75 7.40
C ILE A 42 4.83 -13.26 7.86
N ASP A 43 5.54 -14.08 8.64
CA ASP A 43 6.86 -13.74 9.15
C ASP A 43 7.94 -13.75 8.06
N THR A 44 7.82 -14.69 7.12
CA THR A 44 8.78 -14.87 6.02
C THR A 44 8.06 -14.99 4.69
N ALA A 45 8.45 -14.13 3.75
CA ALA A 45 7.96 -14.17 2.38
C ALA A 45 9.14 -14.27 1.40
N PRO A 46 9.04 -15.11 0.35
CA PRO A 46 10.05 -15.15 -0.70
C PRO A 46 10.29 -13.76 -1.31
N LEU A 47 11.53 -13.48 -1.72
CA LEU A 47 11.90 -12.19 -2.31
C LEU A 47 11.03 -11.84 -3.54
N ALA A 48 10.66 -12.83 -4.34
CA ALA A 48 9.77 -12.66 -5.47
C ALA A 48 8.38 -12.11 -5.05
N PHE A 49 7.83 -12.61 -3.94
CA PHE A 49 6.56 -12.14 -3.41
C PHE A 49 6.66 -10.69 -2.91
N ARG A 50 7.73 -10.35 -2.20
CA ARG A 50 8.01 -8.96 -1.79
C ARG A 50 8.13 -8.01 -2.99
N ARG A 51 8.74 -8.46 -4.10
CA ARG A 51 8.83 -7.68 -5.35
C ARG A 51 7.47 -7.46 -6.00
N ILE A 52 6.58 -8.45 -5.97
CA ILE A 52 5.20 -8.32 -6.47
C ILE A 52 4.45 -7.25 -5.66
N LEU A 53 4.54 -7.31 -4.32
CA LEU A 53 3.94 -6.30 -3.44
C LEU A 53 4.50 -4.90 -3.73
N ALA A 54 5.83 -4.78 -3.85
CA ALA A 54 6.47 -3.51 -4.20
C ALA A 54 5.97 -2.94 -5.53
N ARG A 55 5.81 -3.80 -6.55
CA ARG A 55 5.26 -3.40 -7.85
C ARG A 55 3.83 -2.89 -7.71
N GLY A 56 2.97 -3.60 -6.96
CA GLY A 56 1.59 -3.21 -6.72
C GLY A 56 1.47 -1.86 -6.02
N ILE A 57 2.28 -1.63 -4.97
CA ILE A 57 2.34 -0.35 -4.24
C ILE A 57 2.71 0.80 -5.18
N ASN A 58 3.77 0.62 -5.99
CA ASN A 58 4.20 1.66 -6.94
C ASN A 58 3.15 1.93 -8.02
N GLN A 59 2.46 0.90 -8.52
CA GLN A 59 1.39 1.06 -9.50
C GLN A 59 0.20 1.85 -8.94
N ARG A 60 -0.26 1.54 -7.71
CA ARG A 60 -1.34 2.31 -7.05
C ARG A 60 -0.91 3.76 -6.81
N ARG A 61 0.32 3.99 -6.35
CA ARG A 61 0.86 5.35 -6.16
C ARG A 61 0.89 6.16 -7.46
N ASN A 62 1.36 5.55 -8.54
CA ASN A 62 1.42 6.22 -9.85
C ASN A 62 0.02 6.52 -10.40
N LYS A 63 -0.94 5.58 -10.24
CA LYS A 63 -2.33 5.80 -10.65
C LYS A 63 -2.98 6.98 -9.91
N ALA A 64 -2.78 7.06 -8.59
CA ALA A 64 -3.27 8.20 -7.80
C ALA A 64 -2.70 9.54 -8.30
N ARG A 65 -1.41 9.56 -8.68
CA ARG A 65 -0.77 10.76 -9.24
C ARG A 65 -1.34 11.16 -10.60
N THR A 66 -1.56 10.20 -11.49
CA THR A 66 -2.15 10.47 -12.81
C THR A 66 -3.59 10.96 -12.70
N SER A 67 -4.39 10.43 -11.77
CA SER A 67 -5.74 10.93 -11.52
C SER A 67 -5.79 12.35 -10.96
N GLN A 68 -4.77 12.76 -10.19
CA GLN A 68 -4.63 14.15 -9.72
C GLN A 68 -4.18 15.10 -10.84
N GLU A 69 -3.28 14.66 -11.73
CA GLU A 69 -2.85 15.46 -12.89
C GLU A 69 -4.01 15.70 -13.89
N VAL A 70 -4.90 14.72 -14.10
CA VAL A 70 -6.05 14.86 -15.02
C VAL A 70 -7.16 15.76 -14.44
N ALA A 71 -7.29 15.86 -13.11
CA ALA A 71 -8.29 16.72 -12.48
C ALA A 71 -7.89 18.21 -12.43
N HIS A 72 -6.66 18.55 -12.80
CA HIS A 72 -6.11 19.91 -12.76
C HIS A 72 -5.85 20.52 -14.14
N VAL A 73 -6.41 19.90 -15.20
CA VAL A 73 -6.41 20.39 -16.59
C VAL A 73 -7.79 20.90 -16.97
#